data_AF-A0A435WWV7-F1
#
_entry.id   AF-A0A435WWV7-F1
#
_cell.length_a   1.000
_cell.length_b   1.000
_cell.length_c   1.000
_cell.angle_alpha   90.00
_cell.angle_beta   90.00
_cell.angle_gamma   90.00
#
_symmetry.space_group_name_H-M   'P 1'
#
loop_
_entity.id
_entity.type
_entity.pdbx_description
1 polymer ?
#
loop_
_entity_poly.entity_id
_entity_poly.type
_entity_poly.pdbx_seq_one_letter_code
_entity_poly.pdbx_strand_id
1 'polypeptide(L)' 'MQKITTCLWFDDQAEEAMNFYVSIFKNSKVLSVMRWPEGHGDEGKVLVTTFELDGVQFQA' A
#
# COMPACT_ATOMS: atom_id res chain seq x y z
N MET A 1 8.36 12.77 -10.79
CA MET A 1 8.46 11.30 -10.73
C MET A 1 9.55 10.95 -9.75
N GLN A 2 9.21 10.20 -8.70
CA GLN A 2 10.18 9.78 -7.68
C GLN A 2 11.08 8.69 -8.28
N LYS A 3 12.41 8.86 -8.21
CA LYS A 3 13.37 7.91 -8.81
C LYS A 3 13.64 6.68 -7.94
N ILE A 4 13.41 6.81 -6.63
CA ILE A 4 13.62 5.76 -5.63
C ILE A 4 12.40 5.78 -4.72
N THR A 5 11.77 4.62 -4.54
CA THR A 5 10.57 4.45 -3.73
C THR A 5 10.88 3.57 -2.54
N THR A 6 10.45 4.00 -1.35
CA THR A 6 10.53 3.17 -0.15
C THR A 6 9.51 2.04 -0.26
N CYS A 7 9.98 0.80 -0.14
CA CYS A 7 9.15 -0.39 -0.11
C CYS A 7 9.19 -0.98 1.30
N LEU A 8 8.02 -1.06 1.95
CA LEU A 8 7.84 -1.59 3.29
C LEU A 8 7.34 -3.03 3.18
N TRP A 9 7.96 -3.96 3.90
CA TRP A 9 7.51 -5.36 3.89
C TRP A 9 6.59 -5.63 5.07
N PHE A 10 5.46 -6.30 4.82
CA PHE A 10 4.53 -6.79 5.82
C PHE A 10 4.17 -8.24 5.52
N ASP A 11 3.88 -9.03 6.55
CA ASP A 11 3.51 -10.44 6.36
C ASP A 11 2.09 -10.56 5.78
N ASP A 12 1.10 -9.91 6.39
CA ASP A 12 -0.30 -9.90 5.93
C ASP A 12 -1.03 -8.58 6.21
N GLN A 13 -0.31 -7.56 6.69
CA GLN A 13 -0.88 -6.32 7.22
C GLN A 13 -0.75 -5.11 6.30
N ALA A 14 -0.29 -5.28 5.05
CA ALA A 14 -0.01 -4.17 4.15
C ALA A 14 -1.24 -3.26 3.92
N GLU A 15 -2.44 -3.83 3.81
CA GLU A 15 -3.68 -3.06 3.64
C GLU A 15 -4.06 -2.26 4.89
N GLU A 16 -3.96 -2.87 6.08
CA GLU A 16 -4.25 -2.22 7.35
C GLU A 16 -3.24 -1.10 7.62
N ALA A 17 -1.95 -1.37 7.40
CA ALA A 17 -0.87 -0.40 7.58
C ALA A 17 -1.04 0.81 6.66
N MET A 18 -1.34 0.60 5.37
CA MET A 18 -1.65 1.67 4.43
C MET A 18 -2.80 2.54 4.95
N ASN A 19 -3.94 1.93 5.30
CA ASN A 19 -5.12 2.66 5.76
C ASN A 19 -4.82 3.44 7.05
N PHE A 20 -4.06 2.84 7.97
CA PHE A 20 -3.61 3.49 9.20
C PHE A 20 -2.73 4.71 8.90
N TYR A 21 -1.70 4.58 8.06
CA TYR A 21 -0.84 5.71 7.73
C TYR A 21 -1.58 6.84 7.04
N VAL A 22 -2.44 6.53 6.07
CA VAL A 22 -3.29 7.53 5.40
C VAL A 22 -4.24 8.23 6.40
N SER A 23 -4.69 7.54 7.44
CA SER A 23 -5.53 8.17 8.48
C SER A 23 -4.78 9.17 9.39
N ILE A 24 -3.45 9.04 9.50
CA ILE A 24 -2.62 9.83 10.42
C ILE A 24 -1.99 11.04 9.73
N PHE A 25 -1.39 10.81 8.56
CA PHE A 25 -0.68 11.86 7.84
C PHE A 25 -1.69 12.74 7.10
N LYS A 26 -1.50 14.05 7.20
CA LYS A 26 -2.27 15.00 6.38
C LYS A 26 -1.82 14.87 4.92
N ASN A 27 -2.63 15.35 3.98
CA ASN A 27 -2.32 15.30 2.54
C ASN A 27 -1.88 13.91 2.04
N SER A 28 -2.54 12.87 2.55
CA SER A 28 -2.25 11.49 2.22
C SER A 28 -3.40 10.90 1.39
N LYS A 29 -3.10 9.86 0.62
CA LYS A 29 -4.09 9.16 -0.20
C LYS A 29 -3.58 7.79 -0.62
N VAL A 30 -4.53 6.88 -0.81
CA VAL A 30 -4.28 5.61 -1.50
C VAL A 30 -4.19 5.89 -2.99
N LEU A 31 -3.17 5.35 -3.66
CA LEU A 31 -2.98 5.49 -5.11
C LEU A 31 -3.40 4.22 -5.85
N SER A 32 -3.00 3.05 -5.36
CA SER A 32 -3.39 1.77 -5.94
C SER A 32 -3.35 0.65 -4.92
N VAL A 33 -4.19 -0.36 -5.16
CA VAL A 33 -4.22 -1.61 -4.40
C VAL A 33 -4.30 -2.75 -5.40
N MET A 34 -3.23 -3.55 -5.48
CA MET A 34 -3.17 -4.78 -6.24
C MET A 34 -3.50 -5.93 -5.31
N ARG A 35 -4.45 -6.78 -5.71
CA ARG A 35 -4.88 -7.95 -4.95
C ARG A 35 -4.54 -9.22 -5.70
N TRP A 36 -4.43 -10.33 -4.97
CA TRP A 36 -4.26 -11.64 -5.58
C TRP A 36 -5.48 -11.99 -6.45
N PRO A 37 -5.25 -12.58 -7.65
CA PRO A 37 -6.32 -12.93 -8.58
C PRO A 37 -7.14 -14.13 -8.09
N GLU A 38 -8.29 -14.33 -8.73
CA GLU A 38 -9.14 -15.49 -8.48
C GLU A 38 -8.40 -16.82 -8.69
N GLY A 39 -8.65 -17.79 -7.81
CA GLY A 39 -8.01 -19.11 -7.86
C GLY A 39 -6.65 -19.18 -7.17
N HIS A 40 -6.18 -18.10 -6.54
CA HIS A 40 -5.01 -18.12 -5.65
C HIS A 40 -5.40 -18.43 -4.20
N GLY A 41 -4.52 -19.05 -3.41
CA GLY A 41 -4.80 -19.37 -2.00
C GLY A 41 -5.05 -18.13 -1.12
N ASP A 42 -4.60 -16.97 -1.58
CA ASP A 42 -4.75 -15.67 -0.93
C ASP A 42 -5.65 -14.71 -1.73
N GLU A 43 -6.54 -15.25 -2.57
CA GLU A 43 -7.50 -14.48 -3.36
C GLU A 43 -8.13 -13.31 -2.58
N GLY A 44 -8.13 -12.12 -3.18
CA GLY A 44 -8.69 -10.91 -2.57
C GLY A 44 -7.78 -10.23 -1.53
N LYS A 45 -6.74 -10.89 -1.00
CA LYS A 45 -5.75 -10.21 -0.14
C LYS A 45 -4.88 -9.27 -0.95
N VAL A 46 -4.36 -8.24 -0.29
CA VAL A 46 -3.42 -7.29 -0.91
C VAL A 46 -2.11 -8.00 -1.21
N LEU A 47 -1.67 -7.83 -2.45
CA LEU A 47 -0.38 -8.27 -2.97
C LEU A 47 0.63 -7.13 -2.91
N VAL A 48 0.23 -5.96 -3.41
CA VAL A 48 1.03 -4.72 -3.36
C VAL A 48 0.07 -3.54 -3.27
N THR A 49 0.38 -2.57 -2.43
CA THR A 49 -0.28 -1.28 -2.40
C THR A 49 0.70 -0.15 -2.66
N THR A 50 0.19 0.93 -3.26
CA THR A 50 0.91 2.20 -3.38
C THR A 50 0.07 3.29 -2.75
N PHE A 51 0.69 4.09 -1.90
CA PHE A 51 0.05 5.21 -1.21
C PHE A 51 1.01 6.39 -1.10
N GLU A 52 0.44 7.56 -0.84
CA GLU A 52 1.16 8.83 -0.70
C GLU A 52 0.96 9.34 0.72
N LEU A 53 2.04 9.70 1.40
CA LEU A 53 2.03 10.36 2.71
C LEU A 53 2.73 11.71 2.58
N ASP A 54 2.01 12.80 2.83
CA ASP A 54 2.52 14.19 2.70
C ASP A 54 3.28 14.44 1.37
N GLY A 55 2.75 13.91 0.26
CA GLY A 55 3.34 14.08 -1.07
C GLY A 55 4.49 13.12 -1.42
N VAL A 56 4.86 12.21 -0.53
CA VAL A 56 5.89 11.18 -0.77
C VAL A 56 5.24 9.83 -1.03
N GLN A 57 5.66 9.16 -2.10
CA GLN A 57 5.10 7.86 -2.49
C GLN A 57 5.82 6.71 -1.77
N PHE A 58 5.02 5.75 -1.30
CA PHE A 58 5.45 4.50 -0.66
C PHE A 58 4.80 3.30 -1.36
N GLN A 59 5.48 2.16 -1.27
CA GLN A 59 4.91 0.85 -1.60
C GLN A 59 4.94 -0.04 -0.36
N ALA A 60 3.95 -0.91 -0.24
CA ALA A 60 3.85 -1.93 0.80
C ALA A 60 3.18 -3.20 0.28
#